data_AF-A0A9K3LJ67-F1
#
_entry.id   AF-A0A9K3LJ67-F1
#
_cell.length_a   1.000
_cell.length_b   1.000
_cell.length_c   1.000
_cell.angle_alpha   90.00
_cell.angle_beta   90.00
_cell.angle_gamma   90.00
#
_symmetry.space_group_name_H-M   'P 1'
#
loop_
_entity.id
_entity.type
_entity.pdbx_description
1 polymer ?
#
loop_
_entity_poly.entity_id
_entity_poly.type
_entity_poly.pdbx_seq_one_letter_code
_entity_poly.pdbx_strand_id
1 'polypeptide(L)'
;MKTILDAAYVSVLLVLLLSAEAVPIGRRRCGDGHCRFVETCRTCPEDCGECSEGVGLFPQLFPLQGFSSKKRIKVFFLFGQSNMQGHGCKDHLTELLNNPITTTKYSHLWDVTTNDWAERPDVRIRNCGQEDNPYPCRETTRLRSVGEGATVNKFGPETGFGWTMGDALEEDIFLCKAAWGGKDLAIDFRPPNSSDTMYNGDESPLSLVYDGIDPKSYSVYYEEALGVFQKCIEEINVYAPGYDSYEMAGFVFFQGWNDVVDLEKVGEYQYNLRNLIFDIRNDLGLPTVPMVVGQLGQHTSAELASWKSDMDPGIQERWDRVMAVRWAQGNATEKSVNAALAETSLIVDSSDRCPTYADGTLHEDVCGCDSYHYYNNAQIVYDIGVDMANKMLTLL
;
A
#
# COMPACT_ATOMS: atom_id res chain seq x y z
N MET A 1 5.13 -58.31 36.95
CA MET A 1 5.32 -56.87 37.23
C MET A 1 6.21 -56.33 36.13
N LYS A 2 5.62 -55.57 35.18
CA LYS A 2 5.81 -54.11 35.05
C LYS A 2 7.28 -53.76 34.76
N THR A 3 7.67 -53.12 33.67
CA THR A 3 6.93 -52.21 32.79
C THR A 3 7.73 -51.95 31.52
N ILE A 4 7.00 -51.79 30.42
CA ILE A 4 7.38 -51.15 29.16
C ILE A 4 7.74 -49.69 29.44
N LEU A 5 8.91 -49.21 28.98
CA LEU A 5 9.19 -47.80 28.64
C LEU A 5 10.63 -47.71 28.12
N ASP A 6 10.77 -47.49 26.81
CA ASP A 6 11.79 -46.60 26.22
C ASP A 6 11.50 -46.44 24.73
N ALA A 7 10.42 -45.70 24.47
CA ALA A 7 10.09 -45.08 23.19
C ALA A 7 9.65 -43.64 23.50
N ALA A 8 10.59 -42.82 23.95
CA ALA A 8 10.31 -41.43 24.34
C ALA A 8 11.49 -40.48 24.07
N TYR A 9 12.22 -40.68 22.97
CA TYR A 9 13.33 -39.79 22.57
C TYR A 9 13.23 -39.25 21.13
N VAL A 10 12.05 -39.30 20.49
CA VAL A 10 11.85 -38.75 19.12
C VAL A 10 10.70 -37.73 19.03
N SER A 11 10.09 -37.30 20.15
CA SER A 11 8.88 -36.45 20.10
C SER A 11 8.97 -35.17 20.94
N VAL A 12 10.08 -34.43 20.86
CA VAL A 12 10.21 -33.09 21.50
C VAL A 12 10.69 -32.03 20.49
N LEU A 13 10.30 -32.17 19.22
CA LEU A 13 10.56 -31.13 18.20
C LEU A 13 9.32 -30.72 17.40
N LEU A 14 8.13 -31.05 17.90
CA LEU A 14 6.87 -30.62 17.30
C LEU A 14 5.90 -30.26 18.43
N VAL A 15 5.26 -29.09 18.30
CA VAL A 15 4.24 -28.55 19.22
C VAL A 15 4.77 -27.83 20.46
N LEU A 16 5.58 -26.79 20.22
CA LEU A 16 5.53 -25.56 21.02
C LEU A 16 5.45 -24.37 20.04
N LEU A 17 4.40 -24.39 19.20
CA LEU A 17 3.88 -23.15 18.61
C LEU A 17 3.15 -22.43 19.73
N LEU A 18 3.74 -21.32 20.14
CA LEU A 18 3.24 -20.36 21.10
C LEU A 18 1.78 -20.01 20.80
N SER A 19 0.85 -20.47 21.64
CA SER A 19 -0.43 -19.81 21.83
C SER A 19 -0.20 -18.55 22.67
N ALA A 20 0.43 -17.54 22.07
CA ALA A 20 0.06 -16.18 22.38
C ALA A 20 -1.20 -15.92 21.55
N GLU A 21 -2.37 -16.04 22.16
CA GLU A 21 -3.59 -15.53 21.54
C GLU A 21 -3.40 -14.02 21.38
N ALA A 22 -2.95 -13.60 20.20
CA ALA A 22 -3.07 -12.21 19.79
C ALA A 22 -4.55 -11.86 19.95
N VAL A 23 -4.85 -10.83 20.76
CA VAL A 23 -6.21 -10.29 20.83
C VAL A 23 -6.64 -10.00 19.39
N PRO A 24 -7.75 -10.59 18.89
CA PRO A 24 -8.19 -10.35 17.53
C PRO A 24 -8.30 -8.84 17.32
N ILE A 25 -7.61 -8.33 16.30
CA ILE A 25 -7.49 -6.88 16.01
C ILE A 25 -8.89 -6.22 16.02
N GLY A 26 -9.91 -6.94 15.56
CA GLY A 26 -11.31 -6.52 15.51
C GLY A 26 -12.08 -6.30 16.82
N ARG A 27 -11.47 -6.42 18.01
CA ARG A 27 -12.16 -6.11 19.28
C ARG A 27 -11.81 -4.74 19.89
N ARG A 28 -10.82 -4.02 19.35
CA ARG A 28 -10.29 -2.82 20.02
C ARG A 28 -11.19 -1.57 19.89
N ARG A 29 -12.05 -1.50 18.86
CA ARG A 29 -12.78 -0.26 18.50
C ARG A 29 -14.31 -0.38 18.41
N CYS A 30 -14.86 -1.53 18.74
CA CYS A 30 -16.30 -1.73 18.67
C CYS A 30 -17.09 -0.69 19.47
N GLY A 31 -18.15 -0.15 18.87
CA GLY A 31 -19.00 0.93 19.37
C GLY A 31 -18.59 2.32 18.88
N ASP A 32 -17.90 2.45 17.74
CA ASP A 32 -17.53 3.74 17.13
C ASP A 32 -18.49 4.22 16.02
N GLY A 33 -19.51 3.41 15.70
CA GLY A 33 -20.52 3.67 14.70
C GLY A 33 -20.14 3.32 13.25
N HIS A 34 -18.95 2.74 13.01
CA HIS A 34 -18.49 2.36 11.66
C HIS A 34 -18.02 0.90 11.65
N CYS A 35 -18.63 0.05 10.83
CA CYS A 35 -18.13 -1.31 10.63
C CYS A 35 -16.85 -1.34 9.77
N ARG A 36 -15.71 -1.57 10.40
CA ARG A 36 -14.37 -1.54 9.78
C ARG A 36 -13.93 -2.88 9.19
N PHE A 37 -12.86 -2.92 8.39
CA PHE A 37 -12.37 -4.19 7.81
C PHE A 37 -11.92 -5.22 8.85
N VAL A 38 -11.42 -4.75 9.98
CA VAL A 38 -11.01 -5.63 11.11
C VAL A 38 -12.21 -6.10 11.93
N GLU A 39 -13.36 -5.47 11.76
CA GLU A 39 -14.59 -5.79 12.47
C GLU A 39 -15.48 -6.71 11.64
N THR A 40 -16.19 -7.56 12.34
CA THR A 40 -17.18 -8.47 11.76
C THR A 40 -18.40 -8.42 12.65
N CYS A 41 -19.55 -8.85 12.16
CA CYS A 41 -20.73 -9.05 12.99
C CYS A 41 -20.51 -10.00 14.20
N ARG A 42 -19.41 -10.79 14.22
CA ARG A 42 -19.02 -11.66 15.36
C ARG A 42 -18.08 -10.96 16.34
N THR A 43 -17.23 -10.06 15.87
CA THR A 43 -16.23 -9.36 16.69
C THR A 43 -16.73 -7.99 17.16
N CYS A 44 -17.58 -7.33 16.37
CA CYS A 44 -18.29 -6.11 16.70
C CYS A 44 -19.72 -6.07 16.12
N PRO A 45 -20.69 -6.75 16.74
CA PRO A 45 -22.09 -6.68 16.31
C PRO A 45 -22.74 -5.30 16.49
N GLU A 46 -22.17 -4.43 17.34
CA GLU A 46 -22.68 -3.08 17.60
C GLU A 46 -22.57 -2.19 16.36
N ASP A 47 -21.41 -2.19 15.68
CA ASP A 47 -21.18 -1.38 14.48
C ASP A 47 -21.48 -2.14 13.19
N CYS A 48 -21.20 -3.45 13.15
CA CYS A 48 -21.38 -4.30 11.95
C CYS A 48 -22.76 -4.97 11.85
N GLY A 49 -23.64 -4.77 12.85
CA GLY A 49 -24.95 -5.40 12.91
C GLY A 49 -24.89 -6.91 13.19
N GLU A 50 -26.07 -7.55 13.20
CA GLU A 50 -26.18 -8.99 13.44
C GLU A 50 -25.65 -9.81 12.26
N CYS A 51 -24.97 -10.92 12.57
CA CYS A 51 -24.60 -11.87 11.52
C CYS A 51 -25.86 -12.46 10.92
N SER A 52 -26.07 -12.27 9.62
CA SER A 52 -27.14 -12.97 8.91
C SER A 52 -26.89 -14.48 8.97
N GLU A 53 -27.84 -15.22 9.54
CA GLU A 53 -27.85 -16.67 9.44
C GLU A 53 -28.19 -17.06 7.99
N GLY A 54 -27.16 -17.39 7.21
CA GLY A 54 -27.28 -17.91 5.84
C GLY A 54 -26.67 -16.94 4.83
N VAL A 55 -25.57 -17.28 4.16
CA VAL A 55 -25.39 -18.50 3.37
C VAL A 55 -24.03 -19.11 3.71
N GLY A 56 -24.04 -20.28 4.34
CA GLY A 56 -22.87 -21.14 4.32
C GLY A 56 -22.64 -21.59 2.89
N LEU A 57 -21.76 -20.89 2.16
CA LEU A 57 -21.08 -21.44 0.99
C LEU A 57 -20.16 -22.55 1.50
N PHE A 58 -20.75 -23.71 1.78
CA PHE A 58 -20.00 -24.95 1.83
C PHE A 58 -19.34 -25.12 0.46
N PRO A 59 -18.01 -25.30 0.37
CA PRO A 59 -17.40 -25.68 -0.88
C PRO A 59 -17.97 -27.05 -1.27
N GLN A 60 -18.75 -27.09 -2.35
CA GLN A 60 -19.11 -28.37 -2.96
C GLN A 60 -17.80 -29.03 -3.38
N LEU A 61 -17.52 -30.19 -2.81
CA LEU A 61 -16.42 -31.05 -3.21
C LEU A 61 -16.63 -31.47 -4.66
N PHE A 62 -15.98 -30.78 -5.58
CA PHE A 62 -15.84 -31.23 -6.96
C PHE A 62 -14.97 -32.49 -6.98
N PRO A 63 -15.32 -33.50 -7.80
CA PRO A 63 -14.48 -34.69 -7.94
C PRO A 63 -13.12 -34.29 -8.51
N LEU A 64 -12.05 -34.74 -7.84
CA LEU A 64 -10.67 -34.60 -8.29
C LEU A 64 -10.49 -35.27 -9.66
N GLN A 65 -10.45 -34.45 -10.72
CA GLN A 65 -9.94 -34.87 -12.02
C GLN A 65 -8.50 -34.37 -12.19
N GLY A 66 -7.58 -35.33 -12.38
CA GLY A 66 -6.38 -35.19 -13.20
C GLY A 66 -5.22 -34.34 -12.63
N PHE A 67 -4.02 -34.92 -12.65
CA PHE A 67 -2.77 -34.24 -12.34
C PHE A 67 -2.56 -32.98 -13.19
N SER A 68 -2.34 -31.84 -12.53
CA SER A 68 -1.76 -30.63 -13.11
C SER A 68 -0.56 -30.22 -12.26
N SER A 69 0.54 -29.77 -12.89
CA SER A 69 1.69 -29.19 -12.18
C SER A 69 1.25 -27.88 -11.51
N LYS A 70 0.99 -27.97 -10.20
CA LYS A 70 0.31 -26.96 -9.39
C LYS A 70 1.02 -25.59 -9.41
N LYS A 71 0.30 -24.52 -9.80
CA LYS A 71 0.84 -23.15 -9.94
C LYS A 71 0.71 -22.36 -8.63
N ARG A 72 1.76 -21.62 -8.28
CA ARG A 72 1.83 -20.71 -7.13
C ARG A 72 1.78 -19.27 -7.64
N ILE A 73 1.04 -18.38 -6.95
CA ILE A 73 0.98 -16.94 -7.26
C ILE A 73 1.80 -16.13 -6.24
N LYS A 74 2.49 -15.08 -6.68
CA LYS A 74 3.21 -14.16 -5.78
C LYS A 74 2.33 -12.99 -5.38
N VAL A 75 2.26 -12.68 -4.09
CA VAL A 75 1.38 -11.63 -3.54
C VAL A 75 2.21 -10.43 -3.10
N PHE A 76 1.82 -9.25 -3.56
CA PHE A 76 2.37 -7.98 -3.12
C PHE A 76 1.30 -7.14 -2.46
N PHE A 77 1.61 -6.58 -1.29
CA PHE A 77 0.70 -5.69 -0.57
C PHE A 77 1.15 -4.23 -0.68
N LEU A 78 0.36 -3.43 -1.38
CA LEU A 78 0.59 -2.02 -1.68
C LEU A 78 -0.32 -1.18 -0.78
N PHE A 79 0.25 -0.33 0.08
CA PHE A 79 -0.57 0.46 1.00
C PHE A 79 0.00 1.85 1.27
N GLY A 80 -0.86 2.78 1.66
CA GLY A 80 -0.46 4.15 1.94
C GLY A 80 -1.57 5.17 1.71
N GLN A 81 -1.19 6.44 1.52
CA GLN A 81 -2.16 7.53 1.34
C GLN A 81 -2.55 7.73 -0.15
N SER A 82 -3.13 8.89 -0.48
CA SER A 82 -3.60 9.29 -1.82
C SER A 82 -2.59 9.05 -2.95
N ASN A 83 -1.29 9.17 -2.70
CA ASN A 83 -0.27 8.89 -3.72
C ASN A 83 -0.13 7.39 -4.05
N MET A 84 -0.35 6.51 -3.08
CA MET A 84 -0.57 5.07 -3.35
C MET A 84 -1.93 4.85 -4.01
N GLN A 85 -2.97 5.56 -3.57
CA GLN A 85 -4.31 5.47 -4.15
C GLN A 85 -4.27 5.76 -5.66
N GLY A 86 -3.49 6.76 -6.09
CA GLY A 86 -3.12 6.95 -7.48
C GLY A 86 -3.83 8.12 -8.14
N HIS A 87 -3.05 9.11 -8.56
CA HIS A 87 -3.57 10.34 -9.13
C HIS A 87 -3.14 10.59 -10.59
N GLY A 88 -2.53 9.61 -11.25
CA GLY A 88 -2.12 9.69 -12.64
C GLY A 88 -3.32 9.89 -13.56
N CYS A 89 -3.30 10.97 -14.35
CA CYS A 89 -4.40 11.37 -15.22
C CYS A 89 -4.45 10.52 -16.51
N LYS A 90 -5.60 9.89 -16.78
CA LYS A 90 -5.84 9.13 -18.02
C LYS A 90 -5.59 9.95 -19.28
N ASP A 91 -6.04 11.20 -19.31
CA ASP A 91 -5.96 12.02 -20.52
C ASP A 91 -4.50 12.39 -20.81
N HIS A 92 -3.70 12.69 -19.80
CA HIS A 92 -2.26 12.85 -19.98
C HIS A 92 -1.58 11.55 -20.47
N LEU A 93 -1.97 10.38 -19.95
CA LEU A 93 -1.45 9.10 -20.45
C LEU A 93 -1.80 8.87 -21.93
N THR A 94 -2.97 9.36 -22.36
CA THR A 94 -3.40 9.31 -23.77
C THR A 94 -2.51 10.19 -24.66
N GLU A 95 -2.15 11.38 -24.19
CA GLU A 95 -1.17 12.25 -24.87
C GLU A 95 0.21 11.56 -25.00
N LEU A 96 0.67 10.90 -23.93
CA LEU A 96 1.94 10.16 -23.95
C LEU A 96 1.91 8.96 -24.92
N LEU A 97 0.76 8.31 -25.07
CA LEU A 97 0.55 7.23 -26.04
C LEU A 97 0.56 7.71 -27.49
N ASN A 98 -0.01 8.90 -27.75
CA ASN A 98 -0.13 9.47 -29.10
C ASN A 98 1.14 10.22 -29.54
N ASN A 99 2.03 10.57 -28.61
CA ASN A 99 3.27 11.27 -28.91
C ASN A 99 4.34 10.27 -29.43
N PRO A 100 4.91 10.48 -30.65
CA PRO A 100 5.91 9.59 -31.24
C PRO A 100 7.18 9.37 -30.41
N ILE A 101 7.51 10.32 -29.51
CA ILE A 101 8.70 10.23 -28.64
C ILE A 101 8.45 9.25 -27.49
N THR A 102 7.24 9.26 -26.92
CA THR A 102 6.91 8.50 -25.70
C THR A 102 6.09 7.25 -25.97
N THR A 103 5.47 7.12 -27.15
CA THR A 103 4.56 6.02 -27.50
C THR A 103 5.19 4.64 -27.29
N THR A 104 6.49 4.48 -27.63
CA THR A 104 7.20 3.20 -27.45
C THR A 104 7.18 2.73 -25.99
N LYS A 105 7.30 3.66 -25.03
CA LYS A 105 7.31 3.37 -23.60
C LYS A 105 5.93 2.99 -23.05
N TYR A 106 4.85 3.47 -23.65
CA TYR A 106 3.50 3.32 -23.09
C TYR A 106 2.59 2.43 -23.91
N SER A 107 2.96 2.08 -25.14
CA SER A 107 2.11 1.33 -26.09
C SER A 107 1.52 0.03 -25.54
N HIS A 108 2.22 -0.65 -24.61
CA HIS A 108 1.72 -1.86 -23.96
C HIS A 108 0.52 -1.62 -23.03
N LEU A 109 0.28 -0.38 -22.62
CA LEU A 109 -0.85 0.02 -21.78
C LEU A 109 -2.15 0.17 -22.58
N TRP A 110 -2.10 0.07 -23.91
CA TRP A 110 -3.25 0.15 -24.80
C TRP A 110 -3.43 -1.17 -25.57
N ASP A 111 -4.64 -1.72 -25.54
CA ASP A 111 -4.98 -2.89 -26.34
C ASP A 111 -5.63 -2.45 -27.66
N VAL A 112 -4.87 -2.57 -28.75
CA VAL A 112 -5.34 -2.22 -30.10
C VAL A 112 -6.47 -3.11 -30.60
N THR A 113 -6.67 -4.30 -30.02
CA THR A 113 -7.70 -5.25 -30.45
C THR A 113 -9.06 -4.91 -29.87
N THR A 114 -9.09 -4.48 -28.61
CA THR A 114 -10.31 -4.04 -27.92
C THR A 114 -10.52 -2.53 -28.03
N ASN A 115 -9.49 -1.78 -28.44
CA ASN A 115 -9.48 -0.32 -28.48
C ASN A 115 -9.82 0.28 -27.11
N ASP A 116 -9.18 -0.24 -26.07
CA ASP A 116 -9.33 0.19 -24.67
C ASP A 116 -8.00 0.03 -23.91
N TRP A 117 -7.96 0.50 -22.67
CA TRP A 117 -6.83 0.31 -21.76
C TRP A 117 -6.56 -1.17 -21.54
N ALA A 118 -5.30 -1.58 -21.71
CA ALA A 118 -4.91 -2.97 -21.61
C ALA A 118 -5.12 -3.51 -20.18
N GLU A 119 -5.65 -4.73 -20.10
CA GLU A 119 -5.60 -5.55 -18.90
C GLU A 119 -4.42 -6.50 -18.96
N ARG A 120 -3.64 -6.58 -17.89
CA ARG A 120 -2.48 -7.47 -17.85
C ARG A 120 -2.90 -8.91 -17.48
N PRO A 121 -2.64 -9.92 -18.33
CA PRO A 121 -3.23 -11.25 -18.19
C PRO A 121 -2.67 -12.09 -17.04
N ASP A 122 -1.47 -11.79 -16.57
CA ASP A 122 -0.68 -12.45 -15.53
C ASP A 122 -0.65 -11.65 -14.22
N VAL A 123 -1.33 -10.50 -14.16
CA VAL A 123 -1.40 -9.65 -12.97
C VAL A 123 -2.85 -9.50 -12.51
N ARG A 124 -3.10 -9.99 -11.30
CA ARG A 124 -4.38 -9.83 -10.59
C ARG A 124 -4.29 -8.67 -9.63
N ILE A 125 -5.42 -8.03 -9.36
CA ILE A 125 -5.49 -6.94 -8.37
C ILE A 125 -6.75 -7.06 -7.54
N ARG A 126 -6.65 -6.64 -6.29
CA ARG A 126 -7.76 -6.22 -5.47
C ARG A 126 -7.45 -4.89 -4.82
N ASN A 127 -8.28 -3.90 -5.10
CA ASN A 127 -8.04 -2.50 -4.71
C ASN A 127 -9.11 -2.01 -3.74
N CYS A 128 -8.70 -1.67 -2.52
CA CYS A 128 -9.57 -1.28 -1.41
C CYS A 128 -9.20 0.09 -0.85
N GLY A 129 -10.15 0.72 -0.16
CA GLY A 129 -9.93 1.99 0.55
C GLY A 129 -10.32 3.26 -0.21
N GLN A 130 -11.28 3.17 -1.13
CA GLN A 130 -11.75 4.35 -1.85
C GLN A 130 -12.91 5.01 -1.11
N GLU A 131 -12.71 6.26 -0.67
CA GLU A 131 -13.65 7.03 0.16
C GLU A 131 -15.03 7.21 -0.52
N ASP A 132 -15.07 7.26 -1.85
CA ASP A 132 -16.30 7.41 -2.64
C ASP A 132 -16.94 6.08 -3.08
N ASN A 133 -16.39 4.92 -2.66
CA ASN A 133 -16.93 3.62 -3.05
C ASN A 133 -17.88 3.07 -1.97
N PRO A 134 -19.18 2.83 -2.28
CA PRO A 134 -20.09 2.18 -1.33
C PRO A 134 -19.66 0.74 -0.99
N TYR A 135 -18.75 0.16 -1.78
CA TYR A 135 -18.07 -1.08 -1.47
C TYR A 135 -16.65 -0.82 -0.94
N PRO A 136 -16.18 -1.56 0.06
CA PRO A 136 -14.83 -1.40 0.61
C PRO A 136 -13.70 -1.55 -0.44
N CYS A 137 -13.98 -2.28 -1.54
CA CYS A 137 -13.04 -2.60 -2.59
C CYS A 137 -13.69 -2.55 -3.99
N ARG A 138 -12.89 -2.37 -5.04
CA ARG A 138 -13.32 -2.49 -6.44
C ARG A 138 -13.51 -3.97 -6.83
N GLU A 139 -14.47 -4.23 -7.72
CA GLU A 139 -14.78 -5.56 -8.26
C GLU A 139 -13.95 -5.92 -9.51
N THR A 140 -12.72 -5.41 -9.60
CA THR A 140 -11.78 -5.75 -10.68
C THR A 140 -10.95 -6.97 -10.28
N THR A 141 -10.60 -7.81 -11.25
CA THR A 141 -9.80 -9.03 -11.01
C THR A 141 -8.44 -8.99 -11.69
N ARG A 142 -8.30 -8.26 -12.80
CA ARG A 142 -7.03 -8.05 -13.53
C ARG A 142 -6.60 -6.60 -13.42
N LEU A 143 -5.29 -6.38 -13.36
CA LEU A 143 -4.74 -5.04 -13.37
C LEU A 143 -5.02 -4.39 -14.73
N ARG A 144 -5.84 -3.34 -14.71
CA ARG A 144 -6.05 -2.43 -15.85
C ARG A 144 -5.00 -1.34 -15.83
N SER A 145 -4.62 -0.88 -17.02
CA SER A 145 -3.67 0.24 -17.15
C SER A 145 -4.21 1.57 -16.63
N VAL A 146 -5.54 1.75 -16.67
CA VAL A 146 -6.26 2.87 -16.07
C VAL A 146 -7.50 2.36 -15.35
N GLY A 147 -7.89 3.03 -14.27
CA GLY A 147 -9.08 2.67 -13.52
C GLY A 147 -8.79 1.85 -12.28
N GLU A 148 -7.60 1.99 -11.70
CA GLU A 148 -7.22 1.50 -10.36
C GLU A 148 -6.73 2.64 -9.42
N GLY A 149 -6.85 3.89 -9.90
CA GLY A 149 -6.52 5.10 -9.15
C GLY A 149 -7.65 5.61 -8.25
N ALA A 150 -7.50 6.83 -7.74
CA ALA A 150 -8.48 7.55 -6.91
C ALA A 150 -9.87 7.65 -7.55
N THR A 151 -9.95 7.70 -8.88
CA THR A 151 -11.20 7.60 -9.63
C THR A 151 -11.05 6.58 -10.78
N VAL A 152 -12.13 6.28 -11.49
CA VAL A 152 -12.09 5.39 -12.67
C VAL A 152 -11.29 5.96 -13.84
N ASN A 153 -11.06 7.28 -13.88
CA ASN A 153 -10.23 7.95 -14.88
C ASN A 153 -8.79 8.20 -14.40
N LYS A 154 -8.39 7.56 -13.30
CA LYS A 154 -7.04 7.69 -12.74
C LYS A 154 -6.41 6.33 -12.55
N PHE A 155 -5.09 6.35 -12.42
CA PHE A 155 -4.29 5.20 -12.04
C PHE A 155 -3.23 5.62 -11.02
N GLY A 156 -2.69 4.66 -10.30
CA GLY A 156 -1.61 4.86 -9.36
C GLY A 156 -0.36 4.08 -9.70
N PRO A 157 0.60 4.06 -8.76
CA PRO A 157 1.84 3.33 -8.93
C PRO A 157 1.65 1.83 -9.14
N GLU A 158 0.49 1.25 -8.79
CA GLU A 158 0.17 -0.15 -9.07
C GLU A 158 0.26 -0.49 -10.56
N THR A 159 0.03 0.47 -11.45
CA THR A 159 0.17 0.24 -12.90
C THR A 159 1.64 0.03 -13.25
N GLY A 160 2.51 1.00 -12.99
CA GLY A 160 3.94 0.84 -13.26
C GLY A 160 4.56 -0.34 -12.51
N PHE A 161 4.15 -0.55 -11.26
CA PHE A 161 4.62 -1.66 -10.43
C PHE A 161 4.20 -3.01 -11.01
N GLY A 162 2.90 -3.23 -11.23
CA GLY A 162 2.39 -4.51 -11.68
C GLY A 162 2.88 -4.89 -13.08
N TRP A 163 2.98 -3.91 -14.00
CA TRP A 163 3.54 -4.16 -15.33
C TRP A 163 5.02 -4.56 -15.27
N THR A 164 5.82 -3.85 -14.47
CA THR A 164 7.25 -4.17 -14.30
C THR A 164 7.46 -5.53 -13.64
N MET A 165 6.70 -5.82 -12.58
CA MET A 165 6.83 -7.10 -11.86
C MET A 165 6.40 -8.29 -12.71
N GLY A 166 5.31 -8.17 -13.48
CA GLY A 166 4.87 -9.26 -14.35
C GLY A 166 5.75 -9.46 -15.59
N ASP A 167 6.55 -8.47 -16.00
CA ASP A 167 7.60 -8.70 -17.01
C ASP A 167 8.80 -9.46 -16.44
N ALA A 168 9.11 -9.23 -15.15
CA ALA A 168 10.31 -9.74 -14.51
C ALA A 168 10.14 -11.13 -13.87
N LEU A 169 8.92 -11.50 -13.48
CA LEU A 169 8.64 -12.74 -12.75
C LEU A 169 8.01 -13.80 -13.67
N GLU A 170 8.45 -15.05 -13.51
CA GLU A 170 7.84 -16.19 -14.21
C GLU A 170 6.47 -16.57 -13.63
N GLU A 171 6.27 -16.34 -12.33
CA GLU A 171 4.99 -16.55 -11.66
C GLU A 171 4.06 -15.35 -11.82
N ASP A 172 2.78 -15.61 -12.10
CA ASP A 172 1.73 -14.62 -12.02
C ASP A 172 1.74 -13.93 -10.63
N ILE A 173 1.24 -12.70 -10.59
CA ILE A 173 1.24 -11.88 -9.36
C ILE A 173 -0.16 -11.41 -8.99
N PHE A 174 -0.40 -11.25 -7.68
CA PHE A 174 -1.59 -10.68 -7.09
C PHE A 174 -1.25 -9.45 -6.27
N LEU A 175 -1.79 -8.31 -6.68
CA LEU A 175 -1.66 -7.05 -5.97
C LEU A 175 -2.84 -6.90 -5.00
N CYS A 176 -2.57 -6.89 -3.71
CA CYS A 176 -3.53 -6.41 -2.72
C CYS A 176 -3.22 -4.94 -2.45
N LYS A 177 -4.17 -4.03 -2.68
CA LYS A 177 -3.97 -2.59 -2.54
C LYS A 177 -4.92 -2.01 -1.50
N ALA A 178 -4.38 -1.25 -0.54
CA ALA A 178 -5.11 -0.58 0.53
C ALA A 178 -4.66 0.88 0.65
N ALA A 179 -5.42 1.81 0.07
CA ALA A 179 -4.97 3.21 0.02
C ALA A 179 -6.08 4.24 0.12
N TRP A 180 -5.86 5.26 0.94
CA TRP A 180 -6.86 6.26 1.35
C TRP A 180 -6.36 7.70 1.22
N GLY A 181 -7.26 8.66 1.04
CA GLY A 181 -6.91 10.07 0.94
C GLY A 181 -6.51 10.66 2.29
N GLY A 182 -5.55 11.59 2.29
CA GLY A 182 -5.32 12.45 3.46
C GLY A 182 -4.88 11.74 4.75
N LYS A 183 -4.15 10.62 4.65
CA LYS A 183 -3.67 9.86 5.82
C LYS A 183 -2.20 10.12 6.15
N ASP A 184 -1.92 10.25 7.44
CA ASP A 184 -0.56 10.42 7.98
C ASP A 184 -0.02 9.16 8.68
N LEU A 185 1.29 9.14 8.92
CA LEU A 185 1.93 8.07 9.68
C LEU A 185 1.87 8.32 11.19
N ALA A 186 1.83 9.58 11.60
CA ALA A 186 1.76 10.01 12.99
C ALA A 186 0.49 9.58 13.73
N ILE A 187 -0.65 9.54 13.07
CA ILE A 187 -1.97 9.24 13.65
C ILE A 187 -2.57 8.05 12.90
N ASP A 188 -2.85 8.17 11.60
CA ASP A 188 -3.69 7.20 10.88
C ASP A 188 -3.02 5.82 10.76
N PHE A 189 -1.80 5.79 10.20
CA PHE A 189 -1.00 4.57 10.04
C PHE A 189 -0.06 4.30 11.22
N ARG A 190 -0.26 4.98 12.37
CA ARG A 190 0.64 4.85 13.52
C ARG A 190 0.71 3.39 13.97
N PRO A 191 1.88 2.74 13.91
CA PRO A 191 1.96 1.31 14.22
C PRO A 191 2.05 1.09 15.74
N PRO A 192 1.62 -0.08 16.26
CA PRO A 192 1.48 -0.33 17.70
C PRO A 192 2.70 0.00 18.57
N ASN A 193 3.92 -0.31 18.12
CA ASN A 193 5.15 0.00 18.87
C ASN A 193 5.54 1.49 18.83
N SER A 194 4.84 2.30 18.03
CA SER A 194 4.89 3.76 18.13
C SER A 194 3.87 4.33 19.10
N SER A 195 3.01 3.46 19.62
CA SER A 195 1.89 3.74 20.52
C SER A 195 2.12 3.09 21.89
N ASP A 196 3.36 2.78 22.29
CA ASP A 196 3.70 2.08 23.57
C ASP A 196 3.39 2.91 24.83
N THR A 197 2.57 3.94 24.66
CA THR A 197 2.02 4.79 25.69
C THR A 197 0.49 4.76 25.67
N MET A 198 -0.14 4.08 24.72
CA MET A 198 -1.59 3.94 24.57
C MET A 198 -1.95 2.47 24.36
N TYR A 199 -1.82 1.68 25.44
CA TYR A 199 -2.47 0.39 25.52
C TYR A 199 -2.95 0.14 26.95
N ASN A 200 -4.25 -0.10 27.10
CA ASN A 200 -5.02 -0.34 28.34
C ASN A 200 -5.55 0.87 29.10
N GLY A 201 -6.36 1.73 28.44
CA GLY A 201 -7.49 2.42 29.09
C GLY A 201 -7.23 3.37 30.26
N ASP A 202 -5.99 3.50 30.71
CA ASP A 202 -5.50 4.33 31.79
C ASP A 202 -4.32 5.14 31.27
N GLU A 203 -4.19 6.35 31.78
CA GLU A 203 -3.35 7.44 31.26
C GLU A 203 -1.95 7.01 30.81
N SER A 204 -1.63 7.47 29.61
CA SER A 204 -0.38 7.29 28.87
C SER A 204 0.83 7.98 29.54
N PRO A 205 1.99 7.30 29.73
CA PRO A 205 3.20 7.93 30.26
C PRO A 205 4.17 8.52 29.22
N LEU A 206 3.80 8.73 27.94
CA LEU A 206 4.52 9.68 27.07
C LEU A 206 3.54 10.58 26.30
N SER A 207 3.78 11.88 26.41
CA SER A 207 2.93 13.00 26.03
C SER A 207 2.94 13.37 24.54
N LEU A 208 2.62 12.44 23.62
CA LEU A 208 2.45 12.77 22.20
C LEU A 208 1.03 12.42 21.70
N VAL A 209 0.02 12.74 22.50
CA VAL A 209 -1.33 12.94 21.97
C VAL A 209 -1.36 14.35 21.38
N TYR A 210 -1.59 14.46 20.07
CA TYR A 210 -1.77 15.75 19.42
C TYR A 210 -2.99 16.43 20.05
N ASP A 211 -2.83 17.67 20.49
CA ASP A 211 -3.89 18.38 21.19
C ASP A 211 -5.15 18.46 20.31
N GLY A 212 -6.30 18.09 20.89
CA GLY A 212 -7.58 18.01 20.18
C GLY A 212 -7.79 16.80 19.28
N ILE A 213 -6.88 15.82 19.22
CA ILE A 213 -7.09 14.55 18.49
C ILE A 213 -7.69 13.51 19.43
N ASP A 214 -8.82 12.91 19.02
CA ASP A 214 -9.43 11.79 19.74
C ASP A 214 -8.45 10.60 19.74
N PRO A 215 -8.07 10.05 20.91
CA PRO A 215 -7.24 8.85 21.00
C PRO A 215 -7.74 7.66 20.17
N LYS A 216 -9.05 7.55 19.91
CA LYS A 216 -9.65 6.54 19.04
C LYS A 216 -9.35 6.73 17.54
N SER A 217 -8.73 7.84 17.14
CA SER A 217 -8.36 8.10 15.74
C SER A 217 -6.99 7.52 15.37
N TYR A 218 -6.16 7.22 16.36
CA TYR A 218 -4.81 6.67 16.14
C TYR A 218 -4.86 5.24 15.64
N SER A 219 -3.96 4.86 14.74
CA SER A 219 -3.77 3.50 14.21
C SER A 219 -4.96 2.92 13.43
N VAL A 220 -6.00 3.70 13.16
CA VAL A 220 -7.19 3.23 12.42
C VAL A 220 -6.76 2.64 11.08
N TYR A 221 -6.01 3.37 10.27
CA TYR A 221 -5.66 2.93 8.93
C TYR A 221 -4.52 1.90 8.89
N TYR A 222 -3.72 1.81 9.96
CA TYR A 222 -2.86 0.64 10.18
C TYR A 222 -3.70 -0.64 10.31
N GLU A 223 -4.72 -0.61 11.16
CA GLU A 223 -5.64 -1.74 11.36
C GLU A 223 -6.45 -2.04 10.08
N GLU A 224 -6.98 -1.02 9.40
CA GLU A 224 -7.68 -1.21 8.11
C GLU A 224 -6.77 -1.84 7.06
N ALA A 225 -5.48 -1.45 6.98
CA ALA A 225 -4.53 -2.04 6.05
C ALA A 225 -4.33 -3.55 6.33
N LEU A 226 -4.21 -3.94 7.60
CA LEU A 226 -4.15 -5.36 7.99
C LEU A 226 -5.45 -6.11 7.67
N GLY A 227 -6.60 -5.48 7.88
CA GLY A 227 -7.91 -6.06 7.54
C GLY A 227 -8.08 -6.27 6.03
N VAL A 228 -7.70 -5.28 5.22
CA VAL A 228 -7.67 -5.43 3.75
C VAL A 228 -6.74 -6.56 3.34
N PHE A 229 -5.54 -6.63 3.91
CA PHE A 229 -4.60 -7.70 3.64
C PHE A 229 -5.20 -9.08 3.93
N GLN A 230 -5.76 -9.28 5.13
CA GLN A 230 -6.41 -10.54 5.52
C GLN A 230 -7.52 -10.91 4.54
N LYS A 231 -8.38 -9.97 4.19
CA LYS A 231 -9.48 -10.18 3.25
C LYS A 231 -9.00 -10.51 1.83
N CYS A 232 -7.93 -9.87 1.35
CA CYS A 232 -7.30 -10.21 0.08
C CYS A 232 -6.85 -11.68 0.05
N ILE A 233 -6.26 -12.17 1.14
CA ILE A 233 -5.80 -13.56 1.25
C ILE A 233 -6.99 -14.53 1.35
N GLU A 234 -8.00 -14.23 2.17
CA GLU A 234 -9.20 -15.07 2.32
C GLU A 234 -9.94 -15.25 0.99
N GLU A 235 -10.05 -14.19 0.21
CA GLU A 235 -10.79 -14.17 -1.06
C GLU A 235 -9.87 -14.31 -2.27
N ILE A 236 -8.62 -14.74 -2.10
CA ILE A 236 -7.64 -14.85 -3.20
C ILE A 236 -8.16 -15.74 -4.34
N ASN A 237 -8.90 -16.81 -4.03
CA ASN A 237 -9.48 -17.70 -5.05
C ASN A 237 -10.59 -17.04 -5.89
N VAL A 238 -11.20 -15.97 -5.38
CA VAL A 238 -12.22 -15.19 -6.11
C VAL A 238 -11.54 -14.28 -7.13
N TYR A 239 -10.47 -13.60 -6.72
CA TYR A 239 -9.81 -12.57 -7.53
C TYR A 239 -8.64 -13.11 -8.37
N ALA A 240 -8.04 -14.21 -7.94
CA ALA A 240 -7.00 -14.96 -8.62
C ALA A 240 -7.36 -16.46 -8.67
N PRO A 241 -8.40 -16.86 -9.43
CA PRO A 241 -8.76 -18.27 -9.55
C PRO A 241 -7.68 -19.06 -10.32
N GLY A 242 -7.50 -20.33 -9.95
CA GLY A 242 -6.67 -21.27 -10.72
C GLY A 242 -5.25 -21.50 -10.19
N TYR A 243 -4.92 -21.01 -8.99
CA TYR A 243 -3.66 -21.28 -8.28
C TYR A 243 -3.90 -22.17 -7.07
N ASP A 244 -2.93 -23.00 -6.72
CA ASP A 244 -3.01 -23.95 -5.59
C ASP A 244 -2.49 -23.36 -4.28
N SER A 245 -1.63 -22.35 -4.37
CA SER A 245 -0.99 -21.69 -3.22
C SER A 245 -0.53 -20.28 -3.59
N TYR A 246 -0.16 -19.52 -2.57
CA TYR A 246 0.42 -18.20 -2.73
C TYR A 246 1.71 -18.05 -1.92
N GLU A 247 2.57 -17.12 -2.33
CA GLU A 247 3.76 -16.67 -1.61
C GLU A 247 3.65 -15.17 -1.35
N MET A 248 3.82 -14.74 -0.11
CA MET A 248 3.99 -13.31 0.18
C MET A 248 5.37 -12.86 -0.30
N ALA A 249 5.39 -12.06 -1.37
CA ALA A 249 6.60 -11.66 -2.05
C ALA A 249 7.08 -10.26 -1.64
N GLY A 250 6.19 -9.36 -1.21
CA GLY A 250 6.64 -8.05 -0.76
C GLY A 250 5.56 -7.10 -0.27
N PHE A 251 6.02 -6.11 0.49
CA PHE A 251 5.25 -4.96 0.94
C PHE A 251 5.74 -3.69 0.22
N VAL A 252 4.81 -2.81 -0.14
CA VAL A 252 5.12 -1.49 -0.69
C VAL A 252 4.33 -0.46 0.09
N PHE A 253 5.04 0.43 0.78
CA PHE A 253 4.42 1.55 1.50
C PHE A 253 4.70 2.86 0.78
N PHE A 254 3.65 3.66 0.52
CA PHE A 254 3.84 4.97 -0.11
C PHE A 254 2.99 6.06 0.54
N GLN A 255 3.65 6.83 1.39
CA GLN A 255 3.07 7.89 2.21
C GLN A 255 4.16 8.90 2.61
N GLY A 256 3.75 10.11 2.98
CA GLY A 256 4.64 11.05 3.68
C GLY A 256 4.16 12.50 3.67
N TRP A 257 3.31 12.87 2.70
CA TRP A 257 2.92 14.27 2.49
C TRP A 257 2.19 14.86 3.69
N ASN A 258 1.28 14.11 4.29
CA ASN A 258 0.49 14.62 5.42
C ASN A 258 1.28 14.75 6.72
N ASP A 259 2.44 14.12 6.86
CA ASP A 259 3.32 14.34 8.00
C ASP A 259 4.17 15.60 7.80
N VAL A 260 4.50 15.98 6.55
CA VAL A 260 5.27 17.20 6.25
C VAL A 260 4.56 18.49 6.66
N VAL A 261 3.23 18.48 6.75
CA VAL A 261 2.45 19.70 7.07
C VAL A 261 2.55 20.09 8.56
N ASP A 262 3.13 19.24 9.40
CA ASP A 262 3.22 19.43 10.85
C ASP A 262 4.64 19.08 11.37
N LEU A 263 5.29 20.02 12.07
CA LEU A 263 6.66 19.82 12.57
C LEU A 263 6.79 18.64 13.54
N GLU A 264 5.81 18.45 14.41
CA GLU A 264 5.84 17.39 15.40
C GLU A 264 5.75 16.03 14.72
N LYS A 265 4.88 15.90 13.71
CA LYS A 265 4.78 14.68 12.87
C LYS A 265 6.07 14.37 12.14
N VAL A 266 6.73 15.38 11.56
CA VAL A 266 8.06 15.22 10.94
C VAL A 266 9.09 14.67 11.94
N GLY A 267 9.08 15.18 13.18
CA GLY A 267 10.01 14.79 14.22
C GLY A 267 9.94 13.31 14.61
N GLU A 268 8.76 12.70 14.55
CA GLU A 268 8.56 11.28 14.88
C GLU A 268 8.55 10.34 13.66
N TYR A 269 8.50 10.88 12.43
CA TYR A 269 8.32 10.10 11.20
C TYR A 269 9.28 8.91 11.07
N GLN A 270 10.57 9.12 11.35
CA GLN A 270 11.57 8.03 11.26
C GLN A 270 11.29 6.91 12.26
N TYR A 271 10.92 7.27 13.49
CA TYR A 271 10.61 6.32 14.55
C TYR A 271 9.37 5.51 14.17
N ASN A 272 8.31 6.20 13.77
CA ASN A 272 7.05 5.58 13.36
C ASN A 272 7.25 4.68 12.14
N LEU A 273 8.01 5.11 11.14
CA LEU A 273 8.22 4.31 9.92
C LEU A 273 9.03 3.05 10.21
N ARG A 274 10.07 3.13 11.06
CA ARG A 274 10.83 1.94 11.46
C ARG A 274 9.94 0.94 12.19
N ASN A 275 9.07 1.42 13.08
CA ASN A 275 8.10 0.57 13.77
C ASN A 275 7.06 0.02 12.80
N LEU A 276 6.62 0.77 11.78
CA LEU A 276 5.66 0.29 10.79
C LEU A 276 6.21 -0.92 10.03
N ILE A 277 7.47 -0.81 9.58
CA ILE A 277 8.17 -1.89 8.87
C ILE A 277 8.30 -3.13 9.77
N PHE A 278 8.56 -2.94 11.06
CA PHE A 278 8.68 -4.04 12.02
C PHE A 278 7.31 -4.66 12.36
N ASP A 279 6.34 -3.84 12.73
CA ASP A 279 5.02 -4.26 13.24
C ASP A 279 4.21 -4.97 12.16
N ILE A 280 4.19 -4.46 10.92
CA ILE A 280 3.43 -5.11 9.84
C ILE A 280 3.97 -6.52 9.55
N ARG A 281 5.29 -6.71 9.65
CA ARG A 281 5.91 -8.03 9.48
C ARG A 281 5.62 -8.92 10.67
N ASN A 282 5.70 -8.39 11.89
CA ASN A 282 5.43 -9.13 13.10
C ASN A 282 3.96 -9.61 13.17
N ASP A 283 3.01 -8.69 12.94
CA ASP A 283 1.57 -8.95 13.02
C ASP A 283 1.10 -9.94 11.96
N LEU A 284 1.79 -10.00 10.81
CA LEU A 284 1.51 -10.97 9.75
C LEU A 284 2.37 -12.24 9.82
N GLY A 285 3.32 -12.33 10.76
CA GLY A 285 4.23 -13.48 10.89
C GLY A 285 5.23 -13.63 9.74
N LEU A 286 5.63 -12.52 9.12
CA LEU A 286 6.45 -12.43 7.90
C LEU A 286 7.75 -11.64 8.13
N PRO A 287 8.65 -12.10 9.01
CA PRO A 287 9.73 -11.29 9.58
C PRO A 287 10.76 -10.78 8.56
N THR A 288 10.86 -11.40 7.39
CA THR A 288 11.86 -11.07 6.36
C THR A 288 11.27 -10.76 5.00
N VAL A 289 9.95 -10.67 4.85
CA VAL A 289 9.34 -10.34 3.55
C VAL A 289 9.83 -8.96 3.10
N PRO A 290 10.28 -8.79 1.84
CA PRO A 290 10.74 -7.53 1.30
C PRO A 290 9.82 -6.34 1.61
N MET A 291 10.40 -5.19 1.93
CA MET A 291 9.67 -3.94 2.11
C MET A 291 10.29 -2.84 1.23
N VAL A 292 9.50 -2.25 0.35
CA VAL A 292 9.87 -1.03 -0.37
C VAL A 292 9.07 0.12 0.23
N VAL A 293 9.73 1.24 0.56
CA VAL A 293 9.00 2.50 0.77
C VAL A 293 9.29 3.48 -0.36
N GLY A 294 8.22 4.06 -0.90
CA GLY A 294 8.31 5.14 -1.86
C GLY A 294 8.75 6.40 -1.14
N GLN A 295 9.90 6.96 -1.51
CA GLN A 295 10.35 8.25 -1.01
C GLN A 295 9.29 9.33 -1.31
N LEU A 296 9.17 10.34 -0.47
CA LEU A 296 8.41 11.54 -0.76
C LEU A 296 9.11 12.32 -1.89
N GLY A 297 8.51 12.40 -3.08
CA GLY A 297 9.13 13.01 -4.26
C GLY A 297 8.66 14.42 -4.56
N GLN A 298 7.70 14.95 -3.81
CA GLN A 298 7.13 16.28 -4.03
C GLN A 298 8.18 17.39 -3.87
N HIS A 299 8.10 18.38 -4.75
CA HIS A 299 9.05 19.48 -4.93
C HIS A 299 10.42 19.04 -5.46
N THR A 300 10.89 19.76 -6.48
CA THR A 300 12.17 19.48 -7.11
C THR A 300 13.34 19.94 -6.25
N SER A 301 14.51 19.33 -6.41
CA SER A 301 15.76 19.81 -5.82
C SER A 301 16.04 21.27 -6.18
N ALA A 302 15.64 21.72 -7.37
CA ALA A 302 15.77 23.11 -7.82
C ALA A 302 14.80 24.06 -7.09
N GLU A 303 13.52 23.70 -6.97
CA GLU A 303 12.54 24.48 -6.19
C GLU A 303 12.97 24.58 -4.73
N LEU A 304 13.36 23.44 -4.17
CA LEU A 304 13.88 23.34 -2.82
C LEU A 304 15.15 24.21 -2.65
N ALA A 305 16.04 24.27 -3.64
CA ALA A 305 17.20 25.15 -3.61
C ALA A 305 16.85 26.64 -3.72
N SER A 306 15.86 27.01 -4.56
CA SER A 306 15.41 28.41 -4.67
C SER A 306 14.75 28.92 -3.38
N TRP A 307 14.00 28.05 -2.70
CA TRP A 307 13.35 28.34 -1.44
C TRP A 307 14.35 28.64 -0.32
N LYS A 308 15.49 27.94 -0.33
CA LYS A 308 16.60 28.21 0.57
C LYS A 308 17.24 29.58 0.34
N SER A 309 17.19 30.12 -0.89
CA SER A 309 17.74 31.45 -1.19
C SER A 309 16.79 32.60 -0.89
N ASP A 310 15.48 32.35 -0.85
CA ASP A 310 14.46 33.39 -0.66
C ASP A 310 14.39 33.92 0.80
N MET A 311 15.02 33.22 1.76
CA MET A 311 15.13 33.60 3.19
C MET A 311 13.79 33.90 3.88
N ASP A 312 12.66 33.47 3.30
CA ASP A 312 11.35 33.50 3.96
C ASP A 312 11.27 32.35 4.99
N PRO A 313 11.05 32.65 6.28
CA PRO A 313 11.07 31.63 7.33
C PRO A 313 10.05 30.50 7.12
N GLY A 314 8.87 30.78 6.58
CA GLY A 314 7.84 29.76 6.34
C GLY A 314 8.19 28.83 5.16
N ILE A 315 8.86 29.37 4.15
CA ILE A 315 9.37 28.60 3.01
C ILE A 315 10.55 27.72 3.41
N GLN A 316 11.49 28.22 4.23
CA GLN A 316 12.61 27.43 4.74
C GLN A 316 12.14 26.29 5.65
N GLU A 317 11.17 26.55 6.52
CA GLU A 317 10.58 25.54 7.38
C GLU A 317 9.94 24.40 6.58
N ARG A 318 9.25 24.72 5.48
CA ARG A 318 8.67 23.70 4.58
C ARG A 318 9.74 22.86 3.87
N TRP A 319 10.87 23.48 3.48
CA TRP A 319 12.03 22.78 2.91
C TRP A 319 12.61 21.77 3.90
N ASP A 320 12.89 22.22 5.12
CA ASP A 320 13.47 21.39 6.17
C ASP A 320 12.59 20.17 6.46
N ARG A 321 11.26 20.36 6.47
CA ARG A 321 10.29 19.28 6.70
C ARG A 321 10.28 18.21 5.59
N VAL A 322 10.23 18.62 4.32
CA VAL A 322 10.28 17.67 3.17
C VAL A 322 11.58 16.86 3.22
N MET A 323 12.71 17.53 3.41
CA MET A 323 14.02 16.87 3.46
C MET A 323 14.17 15.96 4.68
N ALA A 324 13.64 16.37 5.84
CA ALA A 324 13.64 15.54 7.03
C ALA A 324 12.83 14.24 6.84
N VAL A 325 11.64 14.32 6.22
CA VAL A 325 10.86 13.13 5.89
C VAL A 325 11.58 12.24 4.87
N ARG A 326 12.15 12.80 3.80
CA ARG A 326 12.96 12.03 2.82
C ARG A 326 14.13 11.31 3.48
N TRP A 327 14.83 11.99 4.39
CA TRP A 327 15.95 11.41 5.13
C TRP A 327 15.48 10.33 6.11
N ALA A 328 14.36 10.56 6.80
CA ALA A 328 13.73 9.58 7.67
C ALA A 328 13.34 8.30 6.92
N GLN A 329 12.79 8.42 5.70
CA GLN A 329 12.47 7.27 4.84
C GLN A 329 13.72 6.47 4.45
N GLY A 330 14.79 7.15 4.04
CA GLY A 330 16.07 6.50 3.73
C GLY A 330 16.67 5.79 4.94
N ASN A 331 16.73 6.46 6.09
CA ASN A 331 17.26 5.85 7.30
C ASN A 331 16.44 4.67 7.83
N ALA A 332 15.12 4.78 7.79
CA ALA A 332 14.24 3.73 8.29
C ALA A 332 14.42 2.46 7.44
N THR A 333 14.52 2.60 6.12
CA THR A 333 14.77 1.49 5.20
C THR A 333 16.18 0.92 5.35
N GLU A 334 17.23 1.75 5.37
CA GLU A 334 18.63 1.30 5.56
C GLU A 334 18.84 0.52 6.86
N LYS A 335 18.15 0.92 7.93
CA LYS A 335 18.24 0.26 9.25
C LYS A 335 17.29 -0.93 9.42
N SER A 336 16.52 -1.27 8.40
CA SER A 336 15.56 -2.36 8.43
C SER A 336 16.05 -3.54 7.57
N VAL A 337 15.91 -4.75 8.09
CA VAL A 337 16.26 -5.97 7.35
C VAL A 337 15.39 -6.08 6.10
N ASN A 338 15.98 -6.44 4.97
CA ASN A 338 15.32 -6.67 3.70
C ASN A 338 14.36 -5.53 3.29
N ALA A 339 14.82 -4.29 3.40
CA ALA A 339 14.04 -3.12 3.03
C ALA A 339 14.84 -2.19 2.10
N ALA A 340 14.14 -1.47 1.23
CA ALA A 340 14.74 -0.53 0.30
C ALA A 340 13.89 0.73 0.11
N LEU A 341 14.56 1.83 -0.25
CA LEU A 341 13.94 3.08 -0.64
C LEU A 341 13.84 3.16 -2.18
N ALA A 342 12.65 3.50 -2.68
CA ALA A 342 12.44 3.92 -4.06
C ALA A 342 12.53 5.45 -4.16
N GLU A 343 13.41 5.95 -5.03
CA GLU A 343 13.86 7.36 -5.06
C GLU A 343 12.98 8.20 -6.00
N THR A 344 11.72 8.38 -5.62
CA THR A 344 10.71 9.09 -6.44
C THR A 344 11.07 10.55 -6.72
N SER A 345 11.89 11.19 -5.88
CA SER A 345 12.29 12.60 -6.03
C SER A 345 13.08 12.84 -7.31
N LEU A 346 13.93 11.88 -7.72
CA LEU A 346 14.71 11.97 -8.95
C LEU A 346 13.82 11.92 -10.21
N ILE A 347 12.70 11.22 -10.13
CA ILE A 347 11.70 11.14 -11.21
C ILE A 347 11.02 12.50 -11.37
N VAL A 348 10.64 13.14 -10.27
CA VAL A 348 10.03 14.48 -10.30
C VAL A 348 11.02 15.53 -10.80
N ASP A 349 12.29 15.45 -10.39
CA ASP A 349 13.37 16.37 -10.82
C ASP A 349 13.63 16.33 -12.33
N SER A 350 13.44 15.17 -12.95
CA SER A 350 13.76 14.93 -14.37
C SER A 350 12.56 15.03 -15.31
N SER A 351 11.36 15.33 -14.79
CA SER A 351 10.12 15.32 -15.58
C SER A 351 9.62 16.73 -15.91
N ASP A 352 8.97 16.88 -17.07
CA ASP A 352 8.05 17.99 -17.30
C ASP A 352 6.75 17.73 -16.55
N ARG A 353 6.45 18.57 -15.56
CA ARG A 353 5.49 18.27 -14.49
C ARG A 353 4.07 18.64 -14.89
N CYS A 354 3.91 19.78 -15.57
CA CYS A 354 2.63 20.27 -16.06
C CYS A 354 2.82 20.73 -17.52
N PRO A 355 3.02 19.78 -18.44
CA PRO A 355 3.35 20.09 -19.82
C PRO A 355 2.22 20.84 -20.53
N THR A 356 2.56 21.51 -21.62
CA THR A 356 1.56 21.92 -22.63
C THR A 356 1.52 20.85 -23.72
N TYR A 357 0.32 20.39 -24.06
CA TYR A 357 0.12 19.36 -25.08
C TYR A 357 0.35 19.90 -26.49
N ALA A 358 0.45 19.00 -27.47
CA ALA A 358 0.82 19.35 -28.84
C ALA A 358 -0.20 20.29 -29.52
N ASP A 359 -1.46 20.26 -29.09
CA ASP A 359 -2.54 21.12 -29.56
C ASP A 359 -2.60 22.49 -28.84
N GLY A 360 -1.71 22.73 -27.88
CA GLY A 360 -1.66 23.94 -27.05
C GLY A 360 -2.49 23.86 -25.77
N THR A 361 -3.20 22.75 -25.52
CA THR A 361 -3.95 22.54 -24.29
C THR A 361 -3.00 22.43 -23.10
N LEU A 362 -3.31 23.12 -22.00
CA LEU A 362 -2.49 23.05 -20.78
C LEU A 362 -2.85 21.80 -19.97
N HIS A 363 -1.85 21.11 -19.44
CA HIS A 363 -2.07 19.97 -18.54
C HIS A 363 -2.93 20.35 -17.33
N GLU A 364 -2.73 21.55 -16.78
CA GLU A 364 -3.47 22.01 -15.60
C GLU A 364 -4.98 22.10 -15.84
N ASP A 365 -5.39 22.47 -17.05
CA ASP A 365 -6.81 22.63 -17.42
C ASP A 365 -7.55 21.29 -17.51
N VAL A 366 -6.82 20.21 -17.83
CA VAL A 366 -7.38 18.87 -18.06
C VAL A 366 -7.23 17.99 -16.83
N CYS A 367 -6.04 17.99 -16.23
CA CYS A 367 -5.63 17.05 -15.20
C CYS A 367 -5.42 17.70 -13.83
N GLY A 368 -5.39 19.03 -13.75
CA GLY A 368 -4.84 19.75 -12.61
C GLY A 368 -3.31 19.67 -12.56
N CYS A 369 -2.69 20.46 -11.69
CA CYS A 369 -1.22 20.56 -11.54
C CYS A 369 -0.83 20.53 -10.05
N ASP A 370 -1.51 19.68 -9.28
CA ASP A 370 -1.35 19.59 -7.82
C ASP A 370 -0.01 18.94 -7.44
N SER A 371 0.95 19.75 -7.00
CA SER A 371 2.28 19.26 -6.59
C SER A 371 2.23 18.13 -5.55
N TYR A 372 1.25 18.14 -4.64
CA TYR A 372 1.09 17.13 -3.59
C TYR A 372 0.65 15.75 -4.10
N HIS A 373 0.06 15.70 -5.30
CA HIS A 373 -0.34 14.48 -6.02
C HIS A 373 0.51 14.22 -7.26
N TYR A 374 1.79 14.59 -7.21
CA TYR A 374 2.71 14.43 -8.33
C TYR A 374 2.18 15.06 -9.62
N TYR A 375 1.56 16.23 -9.48
CA TYR A 375 1.00 17.04 -10.56
C TYR A 375 -0.10 16.33 -11.35
N ASN A 376 -0.69 15.26 -10.81
CA ASN A 376 -1.55 14.32 -11.55
C ASN A 376 -0.89 13.81 -12.86
N ASN A 377 0.44 13.87 -12.93
CA ASN A 377 1.21 13.59 -14.12
C ASN A 377 1.37 12.08 -14.31
N ALA A 378 0.77 11.56 -15.38
CA ALA A 378 0.78 10.13 -15.70
C ALA A 378 2.18 9.53 -15.79
N GLN A 379 3.15 10.22 -16.42
CA GLN A 379 4.52 9.71 -16.54
C GLN A 379 5.16 9.56 -15.16
N ILE A 380 5.07 10.60 -14.31
CA ILE A 380 5.67 10.58 -12.97
C ILE A 380 5.06 9.44 -12.13
N VAL A 381 3.73 9.32 -12.11
CA VAL A 381 3.03 8.28 -11.32
C VAL A 381 3.37 6.87 -11.81
N TYR A 382 3.44 6.67 -13.13
CA TYR A 382 3.85 5.39 -13.72
C TYR A 382 5.30 5.04 -13.34
N ASP A 383 6.23 5.98 -13.53
CA ASP A 383 7.66 5.78 -13.29
C ASP A 383 7.97 5.54 -11.81
N ILE A 384 7.20 6.14 -10.88
CA ILE A 384 7.28 5.84 -9.45
C ILE A 384 6.94 4.37 -9.19
N GLY A 385 5.89 3.84 -9.85
CA GLY A 385 5.54 2.42 -9.77
C GLY A 385 6.66 1.51 -10.29
N VAL A 386 7.26 1.89 -11.44
CA VAL A 386 8.41 1.18 -12.04
C VAL A 386 9.61 1.17 -11.09
N ASP A 387 9.96 2.30 -10.48
CA ASP A 387 11.09 2.35 -9.54
C ASP A 387 10.83 1.50 -8.29
N MET A 388 9.62 1.55 -7.72
CA MET A 388 9.25 0.69 -6.59
C MET A 388 9.34 -0.80 -6.95
N ALA A 389 8.94 -1.19 -8.16
CA ALA A 389 9.09 -2.57 -8.64
C ALA A 389 10.57 -2.95 -8.83
N ASN A 390 11.39 -2.08 -9.42
CA ASN A 390 12.81 -2.33 -9.58
C ASN A 390 13.51 -2.50 -8.22
N LYS A 391 13.18 -1.66 -7.23
CA LYS A 391 13.70 -1.85 -5.86
C LYS A 391 13.21 -3.17 -5.25
N MET A 392 11.95 -3.53 -5.44
CA MET A 392 11.40 -4.80 -4.98
C MET A 392 12.17 -5.99 -5.58
N LEU A 393 12.46 -5.97 -6.87
CA LEU A 393 13.23 -7.02 -7.55
C LEU A 393 14.66 -7.17 -7.01
N THR A 394 15.26 -6.13 -6.43
CA THR A 394 16.58 -6.26 -5.77
C THR A 394 16.52 -6.96 -4.41
N LEU A 395 15.33 -7.12 -3.84
CA LEU A 395 15.08 -7.75 -2.54
C LEU A 395 14.54 -9.18 -2.63
N LEU A 396 14.08 -9.60 -3.83
CA LEU A 396 13.62 -10.96 -4.15
C LEU A 396 14.82 -11.85 -4.51
#